data_AF-A0A453AFU7-F1
#
_entry.id   AF-A0A453AFU7-F1
#
_cell.length_a   1.000
_cell.length_b   1.000
_cell.length_c   1.000
_cell.angle_alpha   90.00
_cell.angle_beta   90.00
_cell.angle_gamma   90.00
#
_symmetry.space_group_name_H-M   'P 1'
#
loop_
_entity.id
_entity.type
_entity.pdbx_description
1 polymer ?
#
loop_
_entity_poly.entity_id
_entity_poly.type
_entity_poly.pdbx_seq_one_letter_code
_entity_poly.pdbx_strand_id
1 'polypeptide(L)'
;MYFVAKKLKKKYNITDERASLYDAANTWTEALNGRNFLGGSKPNLADLAAFGVLRPIRYLQSGKDMVEHTQIGEWYQRMEDAVGEPSRIPEGQYQE
;
A
#
# COMPACT_ATOMS: atom_id res chain seq x y z
N MET A 1 -10.74 2.90 18.76
CA MET A 1 -9.53 2.24 18.23
C MET A 1 -8.22 2.57 18.97
N TYR A 2 -8.08 3.69 19.69
CA TYR A 2 -6.80 4.09 20.31
C TYR A 2 -6.14 3.04 21.22
N PHE A 3 -6.88 2.44 22.17
CA PHE A 3 -6.32 1.41 23.05
C PHE A 3 -5.99 0.10 22.32
N VAL A 4 -6.75 -0.24 21.27
CA VAL A 4 -6.47 -1.38 20.40
C VAL A 4 -5.19 -1.13 19.64
N ALA A 5 -5.02 0.04 19.01
CA ALA A 5 -3.80 0.45 18.32
C ALA A 5 -2.58 0.44 19.26
N LYS A 6 -2.70 0.96 20.49
CA LYS A 6 -1.61 0.89 21.50
C LYS A 6 -1.22 -0.55 21.86
N LYS A 7 -2.20 -1.44 22.06
CA LYS A 7 -1.93 -2.86 22.33
C LYS A 7 -1.23 -3.53 21.16
N LEU A 8 -1.66 -3.23 19.93
CA LEU A 8 -1.04 -3.76 18.71
C LEU A 8 0.40 -3.27 18.55
N LYS A 9 0.67 -1.96 18.73
CA LYS A 9 2.03 -1.42 18.70
C LYS A 9 2.95 -2.14 19.67
N LYS A 10 2.50 -2.31 20.92
CA LYS A 10 3.26 -3.06 21.93
C LYS A 10 3.47 -4.53 21.55
N LYS A 11 2.44 -5.20 21.01
CA LYS A 11 2.51 -6.62 20.61
C LYS A 11 3.52 -6.85 19.48
N TYR A 12 3.59 -5.93 18.53
CA TYR A 12 4.45 -6.04 17.35
C TYR A 12 5.76 -5.24 17.47
N ASN A 13 6.09 -4.74 18.67
CA ASN A 13 7.28 -3.94 18.94
C ASN A 13 7.45 -2.73 17.99
N ILE A 14 6.34 -2.07 17.65
CA ILE A 14 6.33 -0.86 16.83
C ILE A 14 6.52 0.35 17.75
N THR A 15 7.70 0.96 17.69
CA THR A 15 8.01 2.19 18.44
C THR A 15 7.46 3.43 17.71
N ASP A 16 7.71 3.53 16.41
CA ASP A 16 7.22 4.59 15.53
C ASP A 16 6.52 3.96 14.31
N GLU A 17 5.21 4.17 14.20
CA GLU A 17 4.38 3.64 13.12
C GLU A 17 4.69 4.23 11.75
N ARG A 18 5.15 5.49 11.69
CA ARG A 18 5.49 6.16 10.43
C ARG A 18 6.81 5.64 9.92
N ALA A 19 7.83 5.61 10.79
CA ALA A 19 9.12 5.04 10.44
C ALA A 19 8.98 3.58 10.01
N SER A 20 8.23 2.76 10.76
CA SER A 20 8.01 1.35 10.40
C SER A 20 7.31 1.18 9.05
N LEU A 21 6.38 2.08 8.70
CA LEU A 21 5.72 2.07 7.40
C LEU A 21 6.68 2.43 6.27
N TYR A 22 7.54 3.42 6.48
CA TYR A 22 8.54 3.84 5.50
C TYR A 22 9.59 2.76 5.27
N ASP A 23 10.08 2.14 6.34
CA ASP A 23 11.06 1.04 6.27
C ASP A 23 10.49 -0.14 5.49
N ALA A 24 9.23 -0.50 5.73
CA ALA A 24 8.55 -1.55 4.96
C ALA A 24 8.40 -1.18 3.48
N ALA A 25 8.04 0.06 3.18
CA ALA A 25 7.92 0.55 1.82
C ALA A 25 9.29 0.59 1.09
N ASN A 26 10.35 1.02 1.77
CA ASN A 26 11.70 1.02 1.24
C ASN A 26 12.21 -0.41 0.97
N THR A 27 12.01 -1.32 1.93
CA THR A 27 12.33 -2.75 1.78
C THR A 27 11.64 -3.34 0.55
N TRP A 28 10.38 -2.97 0.32
CA TRP A 28 9.64 -3.39 -0.87
C TRP A 28 10.27 -2.85 -2.16
N THR A 29 10.60 -1.56 -2.19
CA THR A 29 11.23 -0.94 -3.36
C THR A 29 12.63 -1.48 -3.65
N GLU A 30 13.41 -1.81 -2.63
CA GLU A 30 14.71 -2.48 -2.78
C GLU A 30 14.55 -3.88 -3.38
N ALA A 31 13.54 -4.63 -2.94
CA ALA A 31 13.25 -5.96 -3.48
C ALA A 31 12.84 -5.94 -4.96
N LEU A 32 12.25 -4.83 -5.46
CA LEU A 32 12.01 -4.66 -6.89
C LEU A 32 13.32 -4.71 -7.69
N ASN A 33 14.42 -4.20 -7.13
CA ASN A 33 15.74 -4.21 -7.76
C ASN A 33 15.70 -3.67 -9.20
N GLY A 34 15.06 -2.52 -9.39
CA GLY A 34 14.89 -1.86 -10.70
C GLY A 34 13.83 -2.49 -11.63
N ARG A 35 13.16 -3.57 -11.22
CA ARG A 35 12.05 -4.16 -11.99
C ARG A 35 10.77 -3.35 -11.81
N ASN A 36 9.89 -3.41 -12.81
CA ASN A 36 8.58 -2.76 -12.74
C ASN A 36 7.71 -3.33 -11.62
N PHE A 37 7.74 -4.65 -11.48
CA PHE A 37 7.02 -5.46 -10.48
C PHE A 37 7.91 -6.58 -9.96
N LEU A 38 7.58 -7.19 -8.81
CA LEU A 38 8.25 -8.43 -8.40
C LEU A 38 8.00 -9.57 -9.40
N GLY A 39 6.85 -9.58 -10.07
CA GLY A 39 6.56 -10.46 -11.21
C GLY A 39 7.32 -10.14 -12.51
N GLY A 40 8.18 -9.11 -12.53
CA GLY A 40 8.93 -8.69 -13.71
C GLY A 40 8.12 -7.74 -14.59
N SER A 41 7.61 -8.23 -15.72
CA SER A 41 6.85 -7.42 -16.69
C SER A 41 5.38 -7.23 -16.35
N LYS A 42 4.82 -8.12 -15.52
CA LYS A 42 3.43 -8.07 -15.03
C LYS A 42 3.44 -8.32 -13.52
N PRO A 43 2.46 -7.78 -12.77
CA PRO A 43 2.37 -8.06 -11.34
C PRO A 43 2.08 -9.54 -11.08
N ASN A 44 2.71 -10.09 -10.04
CA ASN A 44 2.42 -11.43 -9.53
C ASN A 44 1.55 -11.35 -8.25
N LEU A 45 1.36 -12.49 -7.59
CA LEU A 45 0.60 -12.54 -6.34
C LEU A 45 1.20 -11.72 -5.19
N ALA A 46 2.53 -11.58 -5.13
CA ALA A 46 3.18 -10.75 -4.12
C ALA A 46 2.85 -9.26 -4.36
N ASP A 47 2.97 -8.81 -5.62
CA ASP A 47 2.59 -7.45 -6.01
C ASP A 47 1.13 -7.14 -5.66
N LEU A 48 0.21 -8.05 -6.02
CA LEU A 48 -1.22 -7.92 -5.73
C LEU A 48 -1.51 -7.89 -4.23
N ALA A 49 -0.83 -8.73 -3.43
CA ALA A 49 -1.01 -8.76 -1.99
C ALA A 49 -0.56 -7.46 -1.32
N ALA A 50 0.63 -6.96 -1.67
CA ALA A 50 1.14 -5.69 -1.15
C ALA A 50 0.26 -4.51 -1.57
N PHE A 51 -0.13 -4.46 -2.84
CA PHE A 51 -1.00 -3.41 -3.36
C PHE A 51 -2.37 -3.42 -2.67
N GLY A 52 -2.98 -4.59 -2.47
CA GLY A 52 -4.26 -4.72 -1.78
C GLY A 52 -4.23 -4.20 -0.34
N VAL A 53 -3.10 -4.35 0.36
CA VAL A 53 -2.91 -3.81 1.72
C VAL A 53 -2.74 -2.29 1.71
N LEU A 54 -2.03 -1.74 0.73
CA LEU A 54 -1.74 -0.30 0.64
C LEU A 54 -2.92 0.51 0.06
N ARG A 55 -3.74 -0.09 -0.80
CA ARG A 55 -4.82 0.60 -1.52
C ARG A 55 -5.80 1.35 -0.61
N PRO A 56 -6.29 0.79 0.51
CA PRO A 56 -7.21 1.49 1.41
C PRO A 56 -6.60 2.70 2.13
N ILE A 57 -5.28 2.72 2.32
CA ILE A 57 -4.61 3.79 3.07
C ILE A 57 -3.99 4.88 2.19
N ARG A 58 -3.93 4.67 0.87
CA ARG A 58 -3.26 5.53 -0.12
C ARG A 58 -3.61 7.01 0.00
N TYR A 59 -4.88 7.32 0.25
CA TYR A 59 -5.41 8.70 0.29
C TYR A 59 -5.55 9.27 1.71
N LEU A 60 -5.22 8.47 2.74
CA LEU A 60 -5.12 8.95 4.12
C LEU A 60 -3.77 9.64 4.34
N GLN A 61 -3.65 10.43 5.41
CA GLN A 61 -2.38 11.10 5.75
C GLN A 61 -1.21 10.11 5.75
N SER A 62 -1.39 8.92 6.32
CA SER A 62 -0.37 7.87 6.35
C SER A 62 0.11 7.42 4.98
N GLY A 63 -0.80 7.28 4.02
CA GLY A 63 -0.46 6.88 2.66
C GLY A 63 0.19 8.01 1.88
N LYS A 64 -0.25 9.25 2.10
CA LYS A 64 0.39 10.45 1.52
C LYS A 64 1.83 10.58 2.01
N ASP A 65 2.03 10.57 3.33
CA ASP A 65 3.36 10.67 3.94
C ASP A 65 4.28 9.53 3.44
N MET A 66 3.77 8.30 3.35
CA MET A 66 4.55 7.16 2.84
C MET A 66 5.04 7.37 1.40
N VAL A 67 4.19 7.88 0.52
CA VAL A 67 4.57 8.14 -0.89
C VAL A 67 5.54 9.32 -0.97
N GLU A 68 5.41 10.33 -0.12
CA GLU A 68 6.30 11.50 -0.10
C GLU A 68 7.69 11.18 0.47
N HIS A 69 7.78 10.25 1.42
CA HIS A 69 9.02 9.94 2.13
C HIS A 69 9.72 8.65 1.66
N THR A 70 9.19 7.97 0.63
CA THR A 70 9.78 6.74 0.08
C THR A 70 9.69 6.70 -1.44
N GLN A 71 10.38 5.77 -2.08
CA GLN A 71 10.36 5.60 -3.54
C GLN A 71 9.21 4.68 -4.02
N ILE A 72 8.25 4.33 -3.15
CA ILE A 72 7.19 3.36 -3.48
C ILE A 72 6.18 3.89 -4.49
N GLY A 73 6.11 5.22 -4.66
CA GLY A 73 5.12 5.90 -5.49
C GLY A 73 5.08 5.40 -6.93
N GLU A 74 6.24 5.19 -7.57
CA GLU A 74 6.29 4.76 -8.97
C GLU A 74 5.75 3.33 -9.15
N TRP A 75 6.12 2.40 -8.27
CA TRP A 75 5.58 1.04 -8.29
C TRP A 75 4.07 1.05 -8.01
N TYR A 76 3.63 1.88 -7.06
CA TYR A 76 2.22 1.99 -6.71
C TYR A 76 1.39 2.50 -7.90
N GLN A 77 1.87 3.51 -8.63
CA GLN A 77 1.20 4.00 -9.84
C GLN A 77 1.10 2.90 -10.91
N ARG A 78 2.19 2.17 -11.16
CA ARG A 78 2.17 1.03 -12.10
C ARG A 78 1.16 -0.06 -11.69
N MET A 79 0.98 -0.27 -10.38
CA MET A 79 -0.04 -1.20 -9.87
C MET A 79 -1.46 -0.68 -10.08
N GLU A 80 -1.70 0.63 -9.90
CA GLU A 80 -3.00 1.24 -10.21
C GLU A 80 -3.35 1.06 -11.69
N ASP A 81 -2.39 1.31 -12.59
CA ASP A 81 -2.59 1.15 -14.03
C ASP A 81 -2.84 -0.32 -14.42
N ALA A 82 -2.12 -1.26 -13.78
CA ALA A 82 -2.22 -2.69 -14.10
C ALA A 82 -3.48 -3.36 -13.53
N VAL A 83 -3.94 -2.95 -12.35
CA VAL A 83 -5.14 -3.52 -11.69
C VAL A 83 -6.41 -2.79 -12.13
N GLY A 84 -6.31 -1.51 -12.49
CA GLY A 84 -7.41 -0.68 -12.90
C GLY A 84 -8.32 -0.24 -11.77
N GLU A 85 -9.44 0.37 -12.17
CA GLU A 85 -10.39 0.99 -11.26
C GLU A 85 -11.04 -0.02 -10.28
N PRO A 86 -11.34 0.40 -9.04
CA PRO A 86 -12.08 -0.45 -8.12
C PRO A 86 -13.44 -0.83 -8.70
N SER A 87 -13.86 -2.08 -8.50
CA SER A 87 -15.20 -2.56 -8.92
C SER A 87 -16.35 -1.98 -8.08
N ARG A 88 -16.15 -0.85 -7.39
CA ARG A 88 -17.19 -0.21 -6.59
C ARG A 88 -18.34 0.16 -7.52
N ILE A 89 -19.55 -0.27 -7.17
CA ILE A 89 -20.76 0.11 -7.90
C ILE A 89 -20.90 1.64 -7.80
N PRO A 90 -21.08 2.37 -8.91
CA PRO A 90 -21.33 3.80 -8.89
C PRO A 90 -22.54 4.11 -8.00
N GLU A 91 -22.43 5.11 -7.14
CA GLU A 91 -23.56 5.62 -6.38
C GLU A 91 -24.64 6.10 -7.36
N GLY A 92 -25.76 5.36 -7.43
CA GLY A 92 -26.86 5.65 -8.35
C GLY A 92 -27.42 4.45 -9.12
N GLN A 93 -26.82 3.25 -9.03
CA GLN A 93 -27.36 2.04 -9.67
C GLN A 93 -28.34 1.23 -8.80
N TYR A 94 -28.86 1.81 -7.71
CA TYR A 94 -30.04 1.26 -7.03
C TYR A 94 -31.29 1.79 -7.73
N GLN A 95 -31.79 1.05 -8.72
CA GLN A 95 -33.20 1.09 -9.09
C GLN A 95 -33.79 -0.27 -8.70
N GLU A 96 -34.96 -0.22 -8.07
CA GLU A 96 -35.75 -1.38 -7.62
C GLU A 96 -35.96 -2.44 -8.70
#